data_AF-A0A9P5MH57-F1
#
_entry.id   AF-A0A9P5MH57-F1
#
_cell.length_a   1.000
_cell.length_b   1.000
_cell.length_c   1.000
_cell.angle_alpha   90.00
_cell.angle_beta   90.00
_cell.angle_gamma   90.00
#
_symmetry.space_group_name_H-M   'P 1'
#
loop_
_entity.id
_entity.type
_entity.pdbx_description
1 polymer ?
#
loop_
_entity_poly.entity_id
_entity_poly.type
_entity_poly.pdbx_seq_one_letter_code
_entity_poly.pdbx_strand_id
1 'polypeptide(L)'
;MPPTPEIVPIRVLVTGFGPFSRTPNNPSWLAVKDLNGTYIKAPTGAVVEGAMRRPIHITSFEIPVVYSSVLKIVPPLHERPPRLPSPEDLIHPVVDPGLLPPPAGYDFIMHVGLGRKGGLSLEKLGRKEPYRIKDVDGQLAPIITTGGPSEDDLQSDAVRFEAERATGSASGGTSDDPKNSVRRGFAEGYESFPHELWSTLDVDAIVEHIKSDTGIQEVISSQDAGLYLCEFLNYCCMAESRRERELTREGETRSKVLFVHIPPIGENLELDQITSGLVSIMKYVCWGS
;
A
#
# COMPACT_ATOMS: atom_id res chain seq x y z
N MET A 1 6.35 43.49 -8.37
CA MET A 1 7.10 42.33 -7.85
C MET A 1 6.98 41.22 -8.88
N PRO A 2 8.04 40.47 -9.21
CA PRO A 2 7.88 39.22 -9.93
C PRO A 2 6.96 38.30 -9.11
N PRO A 3 6.08 37.50 -9.75
CA PRO A 3 5.30 36.51 -9.02
C PRO A 3 6.27 35.58 -8.29
N THR A 4 6.04 35.41 -6.99
CA THR A 4 6.75 34.39 -6.20
C THR A 4 6.55 33.05 -6.92
N PRO A 5 7.62 32.29 -7.22
CA PRO A 5 7.45 30.99 -7.86
C PRO A 5 6.51 30.14 -7.00
N GLU A 6 5.46 29.62 -7.63
CA GLU A 6 4.46 28.80 -6.98
C GLU A 6 5.15 27.55 -6.41
N ILE A 7 5.06 27.35 -5.10
CA ILE A 7 5.68 26.20 -4.44
C ILE A 7 4.86 24.96 -4.81
N VAL A 8 5.36 24.18 -5.76
CA VAL A 8 4.72 22.91 -6.15
C VAL A 8 4.80 21.92 -4.98
N PRO A 9 3.67 21.47 -4.41
CA PRO A 9 3.69 20.54 -3.28
C PRO A 9 4.20 19.16 -3.69
N ILE A 10 4.73 18.42 -2.71
CA ILE A 10 4.98 16.98 -2.83
C ILE A 10 3.63 16.26 -2.88
N ARG A 11 3.44 15.33 -3.81
CA ARG A 11 2.17 14.67 -4.07
C ARG A 11 2.21 13.26 -3.48
N VAL A 12 1.38 13.02 -2.47
CA VAL A 12 1.26 11.72 -1.80
C VAL A 12 -0.10 11.12 -2.11
N LEU A 13 -0.11 9.87 -2.56
CA LEU A 13 -1.30 9.06 -2.63
C LEU A 13 -1.34 8.10 -1.44
N VAL A 14 -2.48 8.01 -0.77
CA VAL A 14 -2.70 7.10 0.35
C VAL A 14 -3.96 6.30 0.11
N THR A 15 -3.92 4.98 0.25
CA THR A 15 -5.14 4.16 0.13
C THR A 15 -5.38 3.36 1.39
N GLY A 16 -6.66 3.18 1.72
CA GLY A 16 -7.12 2.16 2.68
C GLY A 16 -7.93 1.11 1.94
N PHE A 17 -8.08 -0.07 2.53
CA PHE A 17 -9.00 -1.07 2.01
C PHE A 17 -10.44 -0.82 2.47
N GLY A 18 -11.40 -1.19 1.64
CA GLY A 18 -12.80 -1.16 2.02
C GLY A 18 -13.25 -2.33 2.91
N PRO A 19 -14.58 -2.48 3.10
CA PRO A 19 -15.15 -3.51 3.94
C PRO A 19 -14.67 -4.92 3.57
N PHE A 20 -14.38 -5.74 4.57
CA PHE A 20 -13.91 -7.11 4.39
C PHE A 20 -14.33 -8.01 5.54
N SER A 21 -14.84 -9.20 5.23
CA SER A 21 -15.21 -10.21 6.23
C SER A 21 -16.08 -9.60 7.34
N ARG A 22 -15.66 -9.68 8.60
CA ARG A 22 -16.37 -9.14 9.78
C ARG A 22 -16.07 -7.66 10.05
N THR A 23 -15.42 -6.96 9.12
CA THR A 23 -14.97 -5.58 9.27
C THR A 23 -15.74 -4.67 8.30
N PRO A 24 -16.98 -4.25 8.65
CA PRO A 24 -17.79 -3.40 7.79
C PRO A 24 -17.24 -1.97 7.69
N ASN A 25 -16.53 -1.49 8.71
CA ASN A 25 -15.79 -0.24 8.68
C ASN A 25 -14.31 -0.58 8.81
N ASN A 26 -13.58 -0.62 7.70
CA ASN A 26 -12.19 -1.04 7.71
C ASN A 26 -11.30 0.03 8.36
N PRO A 27 -10.57 -0.30 9.45
CA PRO A 27 -9.65 0.62 10.11
C PRO A 27 -8.67 1.31 9.15
N SER A 28 -8.20 0.60 8.12
CA SER A 28 -7.24 1.17 7.17
C SER A 28 -7.84 2.33 6.38
N TRP A 29 -9.12 2.25 5.99
CA TRP A 29 -9.82 3.37 5.37
C TRP A 29 -10.16 4.47 6.38
N LEU A 30 -10.63 4.12 7.58
CA LEU A 30 -10.92 5.09 8.63
C LEU A 30 -9.71 5.96 9.00
N ALA A 31 -8.50 5.41 8.96
CA ALA A 31 -7.26 6.11 9.29
C ALA A 31 -6.81 7.12 8.22
N VAL A 32 -7.33 7.04 6.99
CA VAL A 32 -6.81 7.84 5.85
C VAL A 32 -7.85 8.65 5.10
N LYS A 33 -9.15 8.35 5.28
CA LYS A 33 -10.24 9.02 4.56
C LYS A 33 -10.26 10.54 4.76
N ASP A 34 -10.00 11.00 5.98
CA ASP A 34 -10.08 12.42 6.35
C ASP A 34 -8.79 13.17 5.97
N LEU A 35 -7.78 12.47 5.44
CA LEU A 35 -6.57 13.07 4.89
C LEU A 35 -6.75 13.54 3.43
N ASN A 36 -7.82 13.13 2.74
CA ASN A 36 -8.01 13.48 1.34
C ASN A 36 -8.13 15.00 1.13
N GLY A 37 -7.36 15.55 0.19
CA GLY A 37 -7.34 16.98 -0.13
C GLY A 37 -6.64 17.85 0.91
N THR A 38 -6.07 17.25 1.96
CA THR A 38 -5.37 17.99 3.02
C THR A 38 -3.93 18.31 2.65
N TYR A 39 -3.35 19.27 3.37
CA TYR A 39 -1.95 19.67 3.23
C TYR A 39 -1.20 19.53 4.55
N ILE A 40 -0.06 18.85 4.53
CA ILE A 40 0.93 18.93 5.62
C ILE A 40 1.83 20.13 5.33
N LYS A 41 1.78 21.13 6.21
CA LYS A 41 2.59 22.34 6.10
C LYS A 41 4.07 22.01 6.28
N ALA A 42 4.91 22.54 5.40
CA ALA A 42 6.35 22.49 5.60
C ALA A 42 6.75 23.33 6.83
N PRO A 43 7.74 22.91 7.63
CA PRO A 43 8.24 23.73 8.73
C PRO A 43 8.82 25.04 8.19
N THR A 44 8.41 26.17 8.79
CA THR A 44 8.88 27.50 8.39
C THR A 44 10.40 27.62 8.58
N GLY A 45 11.13 27.95 7.51
CA GLY A 45 12.57 28.16 7.56
C GLY A 45 13.43 26.89 7.59
N ALA A 46 12.85 25.68 7.48
CA ALA A 46 13.61 24.45 7.37
C ALA A 46 14.21 24.31 5.96
N VAL A 47 15.43 24.80 5.81
CA VAL A 47 16.31 24.50 4.69
C VAL A 47 17.07 23.23 5.03
N VAL A 48 16.83 22.14 4.30
CA VAL A 48 17.64 20.91 4.38
C VAL A 48 18.47 20.87 3.09
N GLU A 49 19.80 20.78 3.22
CA GLU A 49 20.73 20.72 2.08
C GLU A 49 20.54 21.83 1.03
N GLY A 50 20.17 23.04 1.45
CA GLY A 50 19.98 24.19 0.55
C GLY A 50 18.63 24.25 -0.17
N ALA A 51 17.73 23.27 0.04
CA ALA A 51 16.37 23.27 -0.50
C ALA A 51 15.31 23.46 0.60
N MET A 52 14.28 24.27 0.32
CA MET A 52 13.16 24.49 1.22
C MET A 52 12.25 23.26 1.23
N ARG A 53 11.89 22.75 2.43
CA ARG A 53 10.85 21.71 2.54
C ARG A 53 9.57 22.18 1.86
N ARG A 54 9.05 21.37 0.93
CA ARG A 54 7.81 21.67 0.19
C ARG A 54 6.60 21.12 0.98
N PRO A 55 5.44 21.79 0.96
CA PRO A 55 4.24 21.23 1.57
C PRO A 55 3.87 19.89 0.91
N ILE A 56 3.22 19.00 1.66
CA ILE A 56 2.74 17.71 1.16
C ILE A 56 1.25 17.83 0.91
N HIS A 57 0.78 17.53 -0.30
CA HIS A 57 -0.64 17.40 -0.63
C HIS A 57 -1.02 15.93 -0.67
N ILE A 58 -2.07 15.55 0.06
CA ILE A 58 -2.51 14.17 0.19
C ILE A 58 -3.76 13.95 -0.64
N THR A 59 -3.70 12.96 -1.52
CA THR A 59 -4.87 12.32 -2.12
C THR A 59 -5.11 11.00 -1.42
N SER A 60 -6.36 10.70 -1.07
CA SER A 60 -6.70 9.36 -0.57
C SER A 60 -8.02 8.84 -1.11
N PHE A 61 -8.08 7.54 -1.35
CA PHE A 61 -9.29 6.82 -1.73
C PHE A 61 -9.24 5.37 -1.24
N GLU A 62 -10.41 4.75 -1.22
CA GLU A 62 -10.62 3.39 -0.74
C GLU A 62 -10.48 2.37 -1.89
N ILE A 63 -9.77 1.27 -1.66
CA ILE A 63 -9.62 0.18 -2.65
C ILE A 63 -10.43 -1.05 -2.22
N PRO A 64 -11.17 -1.71 -3.14
CA PRO A 64 -11.83 -2.98 -2.85
C PRO A 64 -10.85 -4.10 -2.49
N VAL A 65 -11.25 -5.01 -1.60
CA VAL A 65 -10.47 -6.21 -1.26
C VAL A 65 -10.71 -7.30 -2.31
N VAL A 66 -10.41 -7.01 -3.58
CA VAL A 66 -10.70 -7.84 -4.77
C VAL A 66 -9.49 -7.87 -5.70
N TYR A 67 -9.08 -9.06 -6.16
CA TYR A 67 -7.85 -9.20 -6.96
C TYR A 67 -7.93 -8.45 -8.30
N SER A 68 -9.06 -8.55 -9.01
CA SER A 68 -9.27 -7.86 -10.28
C SER A 68 -9.27 -6.34 -10.13
N SER A 69 -9.81 -5.82 -9.02
CA SER A 69 -9.75 -4.40 -8.70
C SER A 69 -8.32 -3.92 -8.49
N VAL A 70 -7.46 -4.69 -7.79
CA VAL A 70 -6.04 -4.34 -7.66
C VAL A 70 -5.36 -4.25 -9.03
N LEU A 71 -5.56 -5.25 -9.90
CA LEU A 71 -4.97 -5.28 -11.24
C LEU A 71 -5.49 -4.15 -12.15
N LYS A 72 -6.73 -3.70 -11.95
CA LYS A 72 -7.32 -2.59 -12.69
C LYS A 72 -6.86 -1.23 -12.18
N ILE A 73 -6.78 -1.07 -10.86
CA ILE A 73 -6.61 0.22 -10.20
C ILE A 73 -5.13 0.57 -10.04
N VAL A 74 -4.27 -0.36 -9.60
CA VAL A 74 -2.90 -0.04 -9.17
C VAL A 74 -2.00 0.39 -10.34
N PRO A 75 -1.91 -0.35 -11.46
CA PRO A 75 -0.98 0.03 -12.53
C PRO A 75 -1.18 1.45 -13.07
N PRO A 76 -2.42 1.91 -13.34
CA PRO A 76 -2.64 3.28 -13.81
C PRO A 76 -2.25 4.39 -12.80
N LEU A 77 -2.08 4.09 -11.50
CA LEU A 77 -1.60 5.08 -10.51
C LEU A 77 -0.12 5.47 -10.71
N HIS A 78 0.64 4.61 -11.39
CA HIS A 78 2.06 4.82 -11.69
C HIS A 78 2.30 5.52 -13.04
N GLU A 79 1.24 5.85 -13.76
CA GLU A 79 1.33 6.60 -15.00
C GLU A 79 1.63 8.09 -14.77
N ARG A 80 1.98 8.79 -15.85
CA ARG A 80 2.31 10.22 -15.84
C ARG A 80 1.56 10.91 -16.98
N PRO A 81 0.41 11.56 -16.71
CA PRO A 81 -0.27 11.67 -15.41
C PRO A 81 -0.88 10.34 -14.92
N PRO A 82 -1.05 10.15 -13.60
CA PRO A 82 -1.79 9.01 -13.05
C PRO A 82 -3.24 9.00 -13.54
N ARG A 83 -3.79 7.83 -13.81
CA ARG A 83 -5.24 7.66 -14.00
C ARG A 83 -5.86 7.16 -12.70
N LEU A 84 -6.71 7.99 -12.11
CA LEU A 84 -7.47 7.63 -10.93
C LEU A 84 -8.62 6.66 -11.29
N PRO A 85 -9.02 5.78 -10.36
CA PRO A 85 -10.16 4.90 -10.56
C PRO A 85 -11.44 5.71 -10.86
N SER A 86 -12.29 5.15 -11.71
CA SER A 86 -13.61 5.71 -11.97
C SER A 86 -14.50 5.57 -10.73
N PRO A 87 -15.56 6.39 -10.57
CA PRO A 87 -16.49 6.23 -9.46
C PRO A 87 -17.08 4.82 -9.34
N GLU A 88 -17.30 4.11 -10.45
CA GLU A 88 -17.79 2.72 -10.43
C GLU A 88 -16.77 1.70 -9.91
N ASP A 89 -15.48 2.06 -9.87
CA ASP A 89 -14.42 1.21 -9.32
C ASP A 89 -14.25 1.37 -7.79
N LEU A 90 -14.91 2.38 -7.20
CA LEU A 90 -14.76 2.76 -5.81
C LEU A 90 -16.00 2.41 -4.99
N ILE A 91 -15.78 1.97 -3.75
CA ILE A 91 -16.84 1.70 -2.77
C ILE A 91 -17.44 3.04 -2.27
N HIS A 92 -16.55 4.00 -2.01
CA HIS A 92 -16.91 5.37 -1.73
C HIS A 92 -16.25 6.29 -2.76
N PRO A 93 -17.00 6.76 -3.78
CA PRO A 93 -16.43 7.62 -4.80
C PRO A 93 -15.97 8.93 -4.15
N VAL A 94 -14.68 9.23 -4.31
CA VAL A 94 -14.13 10.50 -3.86
C VAL A 94 -14.57 11.57 -4.85
N VAL A 95 -15.56 12.36 -4.45
CA VAL A 95 -16.08 13.48 -5.26
C VAL A 95 -15.33 14.76 -4.87
N ASP A 96 -14.03 14.82 -5.19
CA ASP A 96 -13.29 16.08 -5.12
C ASP A 96 -12.96 16.57 -6.54
N PRO A 97 -13.67 17.61 -7.05
CA PRO A 97 -13.40 18.20 -8.36
C PRO A 97 -12.00 18.82 -8.49
N GLY A 98 -11.30 19.08 -7.38
CA GLY A 98 -9.93 19.61 -7.33
C GLY A 98 -8.84 18.54 -7.39
N LEU A 99 -9.22 17.26 -7.36
CA LEU A 99 -8.33 16.09 -7.31
C LEU A 99 -7.73 15.74 -8.69
N LEU A 100 -7.28 16.74 -9.44
CA LEU A 100 -6.60 16.48 -10.71
C LEU A 100 -5.31 15.69 -10.42
N PRO A 101 -5.09 14.54 -11.08
CA PRO A 101 -3.90 13.74 -10.86
C PRO A 101 -2.66 14.59 -11.21
N PRO A 102 -1.58 14.48 -10.42
CA PRO A 102 -0.39 15.29 -10.64
C PRO A 102 0.24 14.96 -12.00
N PRO A 103 0.51 15.95 -12.87
CA PRO A 103 1.02 15.69 -14.23
C PRO A 103 2.30 14.84 -14.27
N ALA A 104 3.16 15.00 -13.25
CA ALA A 104 4.43 14.29 -13.12
C ALA A 104 4.33 12.95 -12.37
N GLY A 105 3.14 12.52 -11.95
CA GLY A 105 2.97 11.36 -11.07
C GLY A 105 3.00 11.71 -9.58
N TYR A 106 2.73 10.71 -8.74
CA TYR A 106 2.86 10.82 -7.29
C TYR A 106 4.33 10.68 -6.87
N ASP A 107 4.78 11.50 -5.92
CA ASP A 107 6.13 11.37 -5.35
C ASP A 107 6.22 10.17 -4.40
N PHE A 108 5.11 9.85 -3.71
CA PHE A 108 5.00 8.74 -2.79
C PHE A 108 3.60 8.14 -2.82
N ILE A 109 3.51 6.81 -2.89
CA ILE A 109 2.28 6.04 -2.80
C ILE A 109 2.37 5.15 -1.56
N MET A 110 1.44 5.31 -0.63
CA MET A 110 1.36 4.51 0.58
C MET A 110 0.04 3.76 0.62
N HIS A 111 0.12 2.44 0.77
CA HIS A 111 -1.05 1.60 0.92
C HIS A 111 -1.17 1.14 2.37
N VAL A 112 -2.38 1.21 2.93
CA VAL A 112 -2.66 0.88 4.32
C VAL A 112 -3.61 -0.30 4.37
N GLY A 113 -3.25 -1.32 5.14
CA GLY A 113 -4.07 -2.51 5.36
C GLY A 113 -4.32 -2.76 6.83
N LEU A 114 -5.46 -3.39 7.14
CA LEU A 114 -5.69 -3.92 8.48
C LEU A 114 -4.81 -5.15 8.68
N GLY A 115 -3.94 -5.13 9.69
CA GLY A 115 -3.09 -6.23 10.08
C GLY A 115 -3.57 -6.95 11.34
N ARG A 116 -2.61 -7.51 12.06
CA ARG A 116 -2.81 -8.20 13.35
C ARG A 116 -2.85 -7.20 14.49
N LYS A 117 -3.23 -7.69 15.68
CA LYS A 117 -3.05 -6.97 16.95
C LYS A 117 -1.56 -6.66 17.16
N GLY A 118 -1.25 -5.53 17.80
CA GLY A 118 0.12 -5.04 17.93
C GLY A 118 0.16 -3.55 17.66
N GLY A 119 0.97 -3.13 16.69
CA GLY A 119 0.98 -1.75 16.22
C GLY A 119 1.25 -1.69 14.72
N LEU A 120 2.00 -0.68 14.28
CA LEU A 120 2.27 -0.48 12.85
C LEU A 120 3.34 -1.47 12.37
N SER A 121 3.10 -2.09 11.22
CA SER A 121 4.03 -3.00 10.55
C SER A 121 4.31 -2.50 9.14
N LEU A 122 5.55 -2.08 8.88
CA LEU A 122 5.97 -1.57 7.59
C LEU A 122 6.56 -2.69 6.74
N GLU A 123 5.95 -2.98 5.59
CA GLU A 123 6.29 -4.14 4.77
C GLU A 123 7.50 -3.87 3.86
N LYS A 124 8.50 -4.74 3.95
CA LYS A 124 9.74 -4.70 3.17
C LYS A 124 9.69 -5.61 1.94
N LEU A 125 8.82 -6.60 1.92
CA LEU A 125 8.79 -7.65 0.91
C LEU A 125 7.39 -7.79 0.29
N GLY A 126 7.33 -7.92 -1.03
CA GLY A 126 6.17 -8.41 -1.76
C GLY A 126 6.55 -9.69 -2.51
N ARG A 127 5.64 -10.67 -2.54
CA ARG A 127 5.82 -11.93 -3.28
C ARG A 127 4.89 -12.00 -4.49
N LYS A 128 5.34 -12.62 -5.56
CA LYS A 128 4.57 -12.78 -6.81
C LYS A 128 3.46 -13.82 -6.72
N GLU A 129 3.60 -14.78 -5.81
CA GLU A 129 2.75 -15.96 -5.59
C GLU A 129 3.20 -16.66 -4.28
N PRO A 130 2.48 -17.66 -3.74
CA PRO A 130 1.18 -18.21 -4.16
C PRO A 130 -0.03 -17.62 -3.42
N TYR A 131 -0.93 -16.97 -4.17
CA TYR A 131 -2.16 -16.37 -3.63
C TYR A 131 -3.34 -17.37 -3.67
N ARG A 132 -3.62 -18.01 -2.53
CA ARG A 132 -4.62 -19.09 -2.43
C ARG A 132 -5.89 -18.73 -1.66
N ILE A 133 -5.94 -17.54 -1.08
CA ILE A 133 -7.08 -17.08 -0.28
C ILE A 133 -8.07 -16.37 -1.20
N LYS A 134 -9.35 -16.73 -1.11
CA LYS A 134 -10.44 -16.08 -1.86
C LYS A 134 -10.64 -14.65 -1.38
N ASP A 135 -10.92 -13.75 -2.32
CA ASP A 135 -11.28 -12.36 -2.04
C ASP A 135 -12.73 -12.21 -1.55
N VAL A 136 -13.20 -10.97 -1.34
CA VAL A 136 -14.57 -10.70 -0.85
C VAL A 136 -15.66 -11.22 -1.78
N ASP A 137 -15.35 -11.33 -3.07
CA ASP A 137 -16.28 -11.81 -4.10
C ASP A 137 -16.20 -13.34 -4.27
N GLY A 138 -15.43 -14.01 -3.40
CA GLY A 138 -15.22 -15.45 -3.43
C GLY A 138 -14.30 -15.89 -4.57
N GLN A 139 -13.59 -14.97 -5.22
CA GLN A 139 -12.71 -15.24 -6.35
C GLN A 139 -11.28 -15.48 -5.87
N LEU A 140 -10.56 -16.32 -6.61
CA LEU A 140 -9.14 -16.58 -6.38
C LEU A 140 -8.29 -15.69 -7.29
N ALA A 141 -7.04 -15.46 -6.91
CA ALA A 141 -6.07 -14.78 -7.76
C ALA A 141 -5.92 -15.48 -9.13
N PRO A 142 -5.48 -14.74 -10.17
CA PRO A 142 -5.30 -15.28 -11.51
C PRO A 142 -4.41 -16.51 -11.55
N ILE A 143 -4.67 -17.38 -12.52
CA ILE A 143 -3.88 -18.60 -12.74
C ILE A 143 -2.59 -18.24 -13.47
N ILE A 144 -1.44 -18.69 -12.95
CA ILE A 144 -0.12 -18.47 -13.55
C ILE A 144 0.22 -19.60 -14.53
N THR A 145 0.14 -20.85 -14.06
CA THR A 145 0.42 -22.05 -14.87
C THR A 145 -0.42 -23.22 -14.39
N THR A 146 -0.73 -24.12 -15.32
CA THR A 146 -1.38 -25.41 -15.04
C THR A 146 -0.33 -26.52 -14.97
N GLY A 147 -0.26 -27.23 -13.84
CA GLY A 147 0.62 -28.39 -13.68
C GLY A 147 2.08 -28.06 -13.37
N GLY A 148 2.40 -27.99 -12.09
CA GLY A 148 3.76 -27.98 -11.55
C GLY A 148 3.70 -28.35 -10.06
N PRO A 149 4.73 -28.97 -9.47
CA PRO A 149 4.75 -29.18 -8.02
C PRO A 149 4.62 -27.82 -7.32
N SER A 150 3.75 -27.75 -6.30
CA SER A 150 3.74 -26.62 -5.39
C SER A 150 5.03 -26.69 -4.57
N GLU A 151 6.09 -26.05 -5.04
CA GLU A 151 7.25 -25.84 -4.18
C GLU A 151 6.82 -24.90 -3.05
N ASP A 152 6.92 -25.47 -1.85
CA ASP A 152 6.67 -24.91 -0.54
C ASP A 152 5.32 -24.23 -0.30
N ASP A 153 4.50 -24.95 0.48
CA ASP A 153 3.46 -24.38 1.31
C ASP A 153 4.11 -23.32 2.22
N LEU A 154 4.18 -22.07 1.75
CA LEU A 154 4.51 -20.90 2.56
C LEU A 154 3.41 -20.70 3.60
N GLN A 155 3.40 -21.55 4.61
CA GLN A 155 2.51 -21.51 5.76
C GLN A 155 3.20 -20.71 6.86
N SER A 156 3.19 -19.39 6.71
CA SER A 156 3.54 -18.51 7.82
C SER A 156 2.32 -18.25 8.70
N ASP A 157 2.57 -17.73 9.90
CA ASP A 157 1.50 -17.32 10.79
C ASP A 157 0.66 -16.19 10.18
N ALA A 158 1.26 -15.27 9.41
CA ALA A 158 0.52 -14.21 8.73
C ALA A 158 -0.47 -14.78 7.71
N VAL A 159 -0.03 -15.76 6.91
CA VAL A 159 -0.89 -16.45 5.93
C VAL A 159 -2.05 -17.18 6.61
N ARG A 160 -1.79 -17.88 7.72
CA ARG A 160 -2.84 -18.54 8.51
C ARG A 160 -3.86 -17.55 9.05
N PHE A 161 -3.41 -16.42 9.58
CA PHE A 161 -4.27 -15.35 10.06
C PHE A 161 -5.15 -14.77 8.94
N GLU A 162 -4.59 -14.53 7.76
CA GLU A 162 -5.36 -14.05 6.62
C GLU A 162 -6.42 -15.05 6.17
N ALA A 163 -6.08 -16.34 6.10
CA ALA A 163 -7.02 -17.40 5.75
C ALA A 163 -8.15 -17.54 6.78
N GLU A 164 -7.83 -17.47 8.07
CA GLU A 164 -8.80 -17.44 9.17
C GLU A 164 -9.74 -16.26 9.05
N ARG A 165 -9.18 -15.07 8.79
CA ARG A 165 -9.94 -13.83 8.66
C ARG A 165 -10.87 -13.85 7.45
N ALA A 166 -10.42 -14.40 6.32
CA ALA A 166 -11.21 -14.51 5.09
C ALA A 166 -12.33 -15.55 5.21
N THR A 167 -12.05 -16.72 5.81
CA THR A 167 -12.97 -17.87 5.79
C THR A 167 -13.80 -18.02 7.08
N GLY A 168 -13.38 -17.37 8.16
CA GLY A 168 -13.92 -17.60 9.50
C GLY A 168 -13.56 -18.98 10.09
N SER A 169 -12.65 -19.74 9.44
CA SER A 169 -12.21 -21.07 9.90
C SER A 169 -10.69 -21.17 10.01
N ALA A 170 -10.23 -21.69 11.15
CA ALA A 170 -8.82 -22.06 11.38
C ALA A 170 -8.32 -23.20 10.47
N SER A 171 -9.24 -23.93 9.82
CA SER A 171 -8.90 -24.98 8.87
C SER A 171 -8.66 -24.49 7.44
N GLY A 172 -8.62 -23.15 7.22
CA GLY A 172 -8.19 -22.47 5.99
C GLY A 172 -8.57 -23.21 4.71
N GLY A 173 -9.77 -22.96 4.18
CA GLY A 173 -10.31 -23.70 3.04
C GLY A 173 -9.44 -23.65 1.78
N THR A 174 -8.44 -24.53 1.70
CA THR A 174 -7.74 -24.89 0.47
C THR A 174 -8.58 -25.96 -0.20
N SER A 175 -9.45 -25.56 -1.14
CA SER A 175 -10.35 -26.48 -1.83
C SER A 175 -9.65 -27.43 -2.81
N ASP A 176 -8.34 -27.32 -2.97
CA ASP A 176 -7.64 -27.95 -4.09
C ASP A 176 -6.82 -29.15 -3.62
N ASP A 177 -7.06 -30.29 -4.28
CA ASP A 177 -6.25 -31.50 -4.17
C ASP A 177 -4.76 -31.13 -4.35
N PRO A 178 -3.89 -31.37 -3.35
CA PRO A 178 -2.48 -30.96 -3.41
C PRO A 178 -1.72 -31.55 -4.60
N LYS A 179 -2.21 -32.65 -5.21
CA LYS A 179 -1.61 -33.27 -6.41
C LYS A 179 -1.99 -32.57 -7.73
N ASN A 180 -2.93 -31.64 -7.73
CA ASN A 180 -3.43 -30.95 -8.92
C ASN A 180 -3.58 -29.43 -8.70
N SER A 181 -2.85 -28.86 -7.73
CA SER A 181 -3.01 -27.47 -7.35
C SER A 181 -2.52 -26.51 -8.44
N VAL A 182 -3.37 -25.55 -8.78
CA VAL A 182 -3.05 -24.50 -9.77
C VAL A 182 -2.26 -23.40 -9.08
N ARG A 183 -1.16 -22.94 -9.70
CA ARG A 183 -0.40 -21.79 -9.20
C ARG A 183 -1.13 -20.49 -9.49
N ARG A 184 -1.19 -19.59 -8.50
CA ARG A 184 -1.98 -18.37 -8.56
C ARG A 184 -1.20 -17.15 -8.09
N GLY A 185 -1.38 -16.05 -8.81
CA GLY A 185 -0.68 -14.79 -8.57
C GLY A 185 -0.52 -14.00 -9.87
N PHE A 186 0.62 -13.34 -10.03
CA PHE A 186 0.87 -12.47 -11.19
C PHE A 186 1.43 -13.26 -12.38
N ALA A 187 0.77 -13.14 -13.53
CA ALA A 187 1.12 -13.80 -14.79
C ALA A 187 1.35 -12.78 -15.90
N GLU A 188 0.36 -12.58 -16.77
CA GLU A 188 0.43 -11.68 -17.93
C GLU A 188 0.83 -10.25 -17.53
N GLY A 189 1.86 -9.72 -18.19
CA GLY A 189 2.42 -8.38 -17.95
C GLY A 189 3.41 -8.31 -16.79
N TYR A 190 3.56 -9.38 -16.01
CA TYR A 190 4.47 -9.47 -14.86
C TYR A 190 5.57 -10.51 -15.02
N GLU A 191 5.70 -11.12 -16.20
CA GLU A 191 6.60 -12.26 -16.46
C GLU A 191 8.07 -11.94 -16.14
N SER A 192 8.51 -10.73 -16.45
CA SER A 192 9.89 -10.27 -16.24
C SER A 192 10.22 -9.91 -14.78
N PHE A 193 9.22 -9.80 -13.91
CA PHE A 193 9.46 -9.47 -12.50
C PHE A 193 9.85 -10.71 -11.69
N PRO A 194 10.81 -10.56 -10.75
CA PRO A 194 11.24 -11.65 -9.87
C PRO A 194 10.11 -12.11 -8.94
N HIS A 195 10.27 -13.30 -8.36
CA HIS A 195 9.30 -13.83 -7.37
C HIS A 195 9.18 -12.94 -6.13
N GLU A 196 10.23 -12.20 -5.78
CA GLU A 196 10.29 -11.33 -4.62
C GLU A 196 10.72 -9.91 -5.03
N LEU A 197 10.02 -8.91 -4.52
CA LEU A 197 10.39 -7.51 -4.64
C LEU A 197 10.60 -6.90 -3.26
N TRP A 198 11.74 -6.23 -3.08
CA TRP A 198 12.10 -5.57 -1.84
C TRP A 198 11.84 -4.06 -1.94
N SER A 199 11.38 -3.47 -0.85
CA SER A 199 11.21 -2.02 -0.73
C SER A 199 12.52 -1.30 -1.01
N THR A 200 12.45 -0.21 -1.76
CA THR A 200 13.60 0.67 -2.01
C THR A 200 13.83 1.67 -0.87
N LEU A 201 12.96 1.69 0.14
CA LEU A 201 13.05 2.57 1.29
C LEU A 201 13.84 1.91 2.42
N ASP A 202 14.57 2.72 3.19
CA ASP A 202 15.14 2.27 4.46
C ASP A 202 14.01 2.19 5.51
N VAL A 203 13.28 1.07 5.47
CA VAL A 203 12.12 0.84 6.34
C VAL A 203 12.50 0.85 7.82
N ASP A 204 13.69 0.35 8.17
CA ASP A 204 14.13 0.30 9.55
C ASP A 204 14.41 1.71 10.09
N ALA A 205 14.97 2.60 9.27
CA ALA A 205 15.12 4.02 9.64
C ALA A 205 13.76 4.75 9.75
N ILE A 206 12.77 4.39 8.92
CA ILE A 206 11.40 4.92 9.05
C ILE A 206 10.78 4.49 10.40
N VAL A 207 10.94 3.21 10.78
CA VAL A 207 10.43 2.68 12.06
C VAL A 207 10.98 3.48 13.24
N GLU A 208 12.31 3.69 13.28
CA GLU A 208 12.95 4.45 14.36
C GLU A 208 12.50 5.93 14.34
N HIS A 209 12.30 6.52 13.17
CA HIS A 209 11.75 7.86 13.07
C HIS A 209 10.35 7.96 13.67
N ILE A 210 9.44 7.04 13.34
CA ILE A 210 8.06 7.06 13.87
C ILE A 210 8.08 6.98 15.39
N LYS A 211 8.89 6.08 15.96
CA LYS A 211 9.04 5.93 17.41
C LYS A 211 9.49 7.25 18.06
N SER A 212 10.43 7.94 17.45
CA SER A 212 10.95 9.22 17.94
C SER A 212 9.98 10.39 17.75
N ASP A 213 9.29 10.48 16.61
CA ASP A 213 8.41 11.61 16.24
C ASP A 213 7.05 11.54 16.94
N THR A 214 6.52 10.33 17.12
CA THR A 214 5.14 10.12 17.62
C THR A 214 5.09 9.54 19.03
N GLY A 215 6.18 8.92 19.51
CA GLY A 215 6.20 8.18 20.77
C GLY A 215 5.59 6.78 20.70
N ILE A 216 5.02 6.36 19.57
CA ILE A 216 4.44 5.01 19.38
C ILE A 216 5.58 3.99 19.37
N GLN A 217 5.61 3.07 20.32
CA GLN A 217 6.70 2.10 20.46
C GLN A 217 6.44 0.82 19.66
N GLU A 218 5.16 0.49 19.44
CA GLU A 218 4.68 -0.67 18.71
C GLU A 218 4.78 -0.44 17.20
N VAL A 219 5.99 -0.23 16.70
CA VAL A 219 6.26 -0.06 15.27
C VAL A 219 7.40 -0.99 14.87
N ILE A 220 7.16 -1.82 13.85
CA ILE A 220 8.11 -2.82 13.37
C ILE A 220 8.25 -2.77 11.84
N SER A 221 9.37 -3.29 11.35
CA SER A 221 9.47 -3.70 9.96
C SER A 221 9.06 -5.16 9.80
N SER A 222 8.47 -5.51 8.65
CA SER A 222 7.95 -6.84 8.34
C SER A 222 8.39 -7.29 6.95
N GLN A 223 8.49 -8.60 6.76
CA GLN A 223 8.78 -9.23 5.47
C GLN A 223 7.65 -10.18 5.04
N ASP A 224 6.51 -10.14 5.73
CA ASP A 224 5.42 -11.09 5.51
C ASP A 224 4.07 -10.39 5.65
N ALA A 225 3.52 -9.98 4.51
CA ALA A 225 2.22 -9.33 4.42
C ALA A 225 1.07 -10.34 4.24
N GLY A 226 1.33 -11.64 4.40
CA GLY A 226 0.32 -12.70 4.59
C GLY A 226 -0.24 -13.36 3.33
N LEU A 227 0.37 -13.21 2.15
CA LEU A 227 -0.07 -13.82 0.86
C LEU A 227 -1.58 -13.70 0.57
N TYR A 228 -2.18 -12.58 0.96
CA TYR A 228 -3.55 -12.20 0.61
C TYR A 228 -3.56 -10.86 -0.15
N LEU A 229 -4.68 -10.14 -0.16
CA LEU A 229 -4.83 -8.89 -0.92
C LEU A 229 -3.86 -7.78 -0.50
N CYS A 230 -3.46 -7.73 0.78
CA CYS A 230 -2.45 -6.78 1.26
C CYS A 230 -1.11 -7.00 0.53
N GLU A 231 -0.63 -8.25 0.51
CA GLU A 231 0.63 -8.57 -0.17
C GLU A 231 0.51 -8.51 -1.69
N PHE A 232 -0.65 -8.91 -2.24
CA PHE A 232 -0.93 -8.82 -3.68
C PHE A 232 -0.84 -7.36 -4.15
N LEU A 233 -1.49 -6.46 -3.43
CA LEU A 233 -1.41 -5.03 -3.70
C LEU A 233 0.02 -4.50 -3.53
N ASN A 234 0.72 -4.89 -2.45
CA ASN A 234 2.11 -4.48 -2.22
C ASN A 234 3.04 -4.90 -3.38
N TYR A 235 2.98 -6.16 -3.80
CA TYR A 235 3.78 -6.65 -4.92
C TYR A 235 3.44 -5.92 -6.23
N CYS A 236 2.15 -5.73 -6.54
CA CYS A 236 1.70 -4.98 -7.71
C CYS A 236 2.29 -3.56 -7.71
N CYS A 237 2.16 -2.83 -6.60
CA CYS A 237 2.67 -1.47 -6.43
C CYS A 237 4.21 -1.40 -6.56
N MET A 238 4.94 -2.36 -5.98
CA MET A 238 6.40 -2.45 -6.13
C MET A 238 6.82 -2.74 -7.58
N ALA A 239 6.12 -3.65 -8.25
CA ALA A 239 6.38 -4.00 -9.65
C ALA A 239 6.11 -2.81 -10.58
N GLU A 240 5.00 -2.10 -10.39
CA GLU A 240 4.64 -0.95 -11.21
C GLU A 240 5.52 0.27 -10.92
N SER A 241 5.94 0.49 -9.67
CA SER A 241 6.99 1.47 -9.35
C SER A 241 8.30 1.13 -10.04
N ARG A 242 8.70 -0.15 -10.08
CA ARG A 242 9.91 -0.56 -10.81
C ARG A 242 9.77 -0.36 -12.31
N ARG A 243 8.62 -0.71 -12.90
CA ARG A 243 8.32 -0.49 -14.32
C ARG A 243 8.41 0.99 -14.67
N GLU A 244 7.80 1.84 -13.87
CA GLU A 244 7.85 3.30 -13.99
C GLU A 244 9.30 3.79 -13.95
N ARG A 245 10.11 3.33 -12.99
CA ARG A 245 11.53 3.70 -12.86
C ARG A 245 12.39 3.35 -14.07
N GLU A 246 12.07 2.26 -14.76
CA GLU A 246 12.76 1.83 -15.98
C GLU A 246 12.42 2.72 -17.18
N LEU A 247 11.25 3.38 -17.17
CA LEU A 247 10.77 4.29 -18.22
C LEU A 247 11.11 5.77 -17.93
N THR A 248 11.27 6.13 -16.66
CA THR A 248 11.50 7.50 -16.20
C THR A 248 12.93 7.96 -16.46
N ARG A 249 13.07 9.12 -17.11
CA ARG A 249 14.38 9.70 -17.48
C ARG A 249 15.18 10.08 -16.24
N GLU A 250 16.50 10.13 -16.41
CA GLU A 250 17.40 10.62 -15.37
C GLU A 250 17.02 12.06 -14.96
N GLY A 251 16.88 12.29 -13.65
CA GLY A 251 16.48 13.58 -13.08
C GLY A 251 14.97 13.78 -12.87
N GLU A 252 14.12 12.89 -13.38
CA GLU A 252 12.69 12.91 -13.05
C GLU A 252 12.42 12.23 -11.70
N THR A 253 11.47 12.77 -10.93
CA THR A 253 11.04 12.17 -9.65
C THR A 253 10.49 10.78 -9.93
N ARG A 254 10.70 9.82 -9.03
CA ARG A 254 10.21 8.43 -9.14
C ARG A 254 9.29 8.16 -7.97
N SER A 255 8.18 7.45 -8.19
CA SER A 255 7.28 7.17 -7.08
C SER A 255 7.99 6.26 -6.08
N LYS A 256 8.10 6.73 -4.82
CA LYS A 256 8.40 5.86 -3.69
C LYS A 256 7.12 5.09 -3.35
N VAL A 257 7.27 3.86 -2.86
CA VAL A 257 6.12 3.03 -2.49
C VAL A 257 6.34 2.36 -1.14
N LEU A 258 5.27 2.21 -0.36
CA LEU A 258 5.29 1.51 0.91
C LEU A 258 3.92 0.92 1.21
N PHE A 259 3.89 -0.29 1.75
CA PHE A 259 2.69 -0.86 2.36
C PHE A 259 2.84 -0.87 3.89
N VAL A 260 1.79 -0.50 4.60
CA VAL A 260 1.75 -0.43 6.06
C VAL A 260 0.54 -1.18 6.59
N HIS A 261 0.76 -2.21 7.39
CA HIS A 261 -0.28 -2.81 8.21
C HIS A 261 -0.48 -2.00 9.50
N ILE A 262 -1.73 -1.74 9.85
CA ILE A 262 -2.13 -1.09 11.11
C ILE A 262 -2.90 -2.07 12.00
N PRO A 263 -2.92 -1.88 13.34
CA PRO A 263 -3.70 -2.76 14.21
C PRO A 263 -5.19 -2.43 14.14
N PRO A 264 -6.07 -3.30 14.69
CA PRO A 264 -7.43 -2.91 15.03
C PRO A 264 -7.45 -1.67 15.93
N ILE A 265 -8.36 -0.72 15.64
CA ILE A 265 -8.52 0.52 16.40
C ILE A 265 -8.98 0.21 17.83
N GLY A 266 -8.40 0.89 18.81
CA GLY A 266 -8.81 0.85 20.21
C GLY A 266 -8.36 -0.40 20.97
N GLU A 267 -7.56 -1.27 20.35
CA GLU A 267 -6.92 -2.38 21.06
C GLU A 267 -5.60 -1.96 21.71
N ASN A 268 -4.66 -1.47 20.91
CA ASN A 268 -3.36 -0.97 21.37
C ASN A 268 -3.10 0.48 20.96
N LEU A 269 -3.64 0.90 19.81
CA LEU A 269 -3.52 2.26 19.30
C LEU A 269 -4.91 2.78 18.94
N GLU A 270 -5.15 4.02 19.34
CA GLU A 270 -6.32 4.79 18.93
C GLU A 270 -6.17 5.29 17.48
N LEU A 271 -7.29 5.66 16.86
CA LEU A 271 -7.33 6.08 15.46
C LEU A 271 -6.41 7.30 15.18
N ASP A 272 -6.35 8.24 16.12
CA ASP A 272 -5.52 9.44 16.02
C ASP A 272 -4.02 9.11 16.10
N GLN A 273 -3.63 8.15 16.94
CA GLN A 273 -2.27 7.63 17.04
C GLN A 273 -1.87 6.93 15.73
N ILE A 274 -2.74 6.06 15.20
CA ILE A 274 -2.51 5.38 13.91
C ILE A 274 -2.32 6.42 12.80
N THR A 275 -3.24 7.38 12.69
CA THR A 275 -3.18 8.45 11.69
C THR A 275 -1.90 9.29 11.83
N SER A 276 -1.50 9.60 13.06
CA SER A 276 -0.26 10.33 13.35
C SER A 276 0.99 9.54 12.92
N GLY A 277 1.02 8.22 13.14
CA GLY A 277 2.07 7.34 12.63
C GLY A 277 2.16 7.34 11.11
N LEU A 278 1.03 7.23 10.41
CA LEU A 278 0.97 7.29 8.94
C LEU A 278 1.44 8.66 8.41
N VAL A 279 1.04 9.75 9.05
CA VAL A 279 1.51 11.11 8.70
C VAL A 279 3.02 11.27 8.96
N SER A 280 3.54 10.68 10.03
CA SER A 280 4.98 10.67 10.34
C SER A 280 5.79 9.97 9.23
N ILE A 281 5.30 8.84 8.71
CA ILE A 281 5.88 8.16 7.54
C ILE A 281 5.93 9.10 6.33
N MET A 282 4.83 9.77 6.01
CA MET A 282 4.78 10.69 4.87
C MET A 282 5.81 11.80 5.02
N LYS A 283 5.92 12.41 6.21
CA LYS A 283 6.91 13.45 6.50
C LYS A 283 8.33 12.93 6.27
N TYR A 284 8.68 11.78 6.84
CA TYR A 284 10.02 11.21 6.71
C TYR A 284 10.37 10.88 5.25
N VAL A 285 9.47 10.20 4.53
CA VAL A 285 9.72 9.77 3.15
C VAL A 285 9.81 10.97 2.20
N CYS A 286 9.05 12.03 2.45
CA CYS A 286 8.96 13.21 1.58
C CYS A 286 10.01 14.28 1.90
N TRP A 287 10.38 14.46 3.17
CA TRP A 287 11.30 15.51 3.59
C TRP A 287 12.71 15.02 3.96
N GLY A 288 12.91 13.71 4.04
CA GLY A 288 14.13 13.13 4.59
C GLY A 288 14.23 13.31 6.11
N SER A 289 15.21 12.63 6.71
CA SER A 289 15.66 12.89 8.09
C SER A 289 16.16 14.33 8.23
#